data_AF-A0AB37T8F6-F1
#
_entry.id   AF-A0AB37T8F6-F1
#
_cell.length_a   1.000
_cell.length_b   1.000
_cell.length_c   1.000
_cell.angle_alpha   90.00
_cell.angle_beta   90.00
_cell.angle_gamma   90.00
#
_symmetry.space_group_name_H-M   'P 1'
#
loop_
_entity.id
_entity.type
_entity.pdbx_description
1 polymer ?
#
loop_
_entity_poly.entity_id
_entity_poly.type
_entity_poly.pdbx_seq_one_letter_code
_entity_poly.pdbx_strand_id
1 'polypeptide(L)' 'MIFGSVRRGTRVSVDNERCEIFGFCEMEAPATFKIGPDGKLRIRRMVDRDGLDQAISAARLCPKQAIRVKGEGAYDDE' A
#
# COMPACT_ATOMS: atom_id res chain seq x y z
N MET A 1 22.53 -18.92 12.91
CA MET A 1 21.49 -19.15 11.88
C MET A 1 20.22 -19.52 12.61
N ILE A 2 19.05 -19.00 12.18
CA ILE A 2 17.69 -19.11 12.76
C ILE A 2 17.41 -18.00 13.80
N PHE A 3 16.46 -17.05 13.69
CA PHE A 3 15.20 -16.96 12.97
C PHE A 3 14.97 -15.51 12.47
N GLY A 4 14.51 -15.36 11.22
CA GLY A 4 14.15 -14.06 10.65
C GLY A 4 13.02 -13.41 11.43
N SER A 5 13.28 -12.21 11.95
CA SER A 5 12.32 -11.36 12.63
C SER A 5 11.08 -11.18 11.75
N VAL A 6 9.94 -11.70 12.20
CA VAL A 6 8.63 -11.42 11.61
C VAL A 6 8.43 -9.92 11.70
N ARG A 7 8.73 -9.19 10.61
CA ARG A 7 8.32 -7.80 10.47
C ARG A 7 6.81 -7.85 10.39
N ARG A 8 6.13 -7.45 11.48
CA ARG A 8 4.69 -7.16 11.50
C ARG A 8 4.46 -5.98 10.56
N GLY A 9 4.44 -6.28 9.27
CA GLY A 9 4.25 -5.33 8.19
C GLY A 9 2.78 -5.16 7.92
N THR A 10 2.38 -3.96 7.56
CA THR A 10 1.01 -3.74 7.13
C THR A 10 0.84 -4.24 5.71
N ARG A 11 -0.21 -5.03 5.49
CA ARG A 11 -0.50 -5.60 4.17
C ARG A 11 -1.35 -4.66 3.35
N VAL A 12 -0.83 -4.27 2.19
CA VAL A 12 -1.57 -3.47 1.20
C VAL A 12 -1.94 -4.35 0.02
N SER A 13 -3.17 -4.19 -0.49
CA SER A 13 -3.67 -4.90 -1.65
C SER A 13 -4.57 -4.00 -2.48
N VAL A 14 -4.49 -4.12 -3.81
CA VAL A 14 -5.31 -3.35 -4.75
C VAL A 14 -6.15 -4.32 -5.56
N ASP A 15 -7.42 -4.00 -5.66
CA ASP A 15 -8.40 -4.68 -6.49
C ASP A 15 -8.24 -4.21 -7.94
N ASN A 16 -7.64 -5.06 -8.78
CA ASN A 16 -7.38 -4.72 -10.18
C ASN A 16 -8.66 -4.68 -11.03
N GLU A 17 -9.76 -5.31 -10.59
CA GLU A 17 -11.02 -5.27 -11.34
C GLU A 17 -11.72 -3.91 -11.19
N ARG A 18 -11.46 -3.22 -10.06
CA ARG A 18 -12.01 -1.88 -9.78
C ARG A 18 -11.04 -0.74 -10.09
N CYS A 19 -9.74 -1.05 -10.16
CA CYS A 19 -8.70 -0.06 -10.39
C CYS A 19 -8.59 0.28 -11.88
N GLU A 20 -8.87 1.54 -12.21
CA GLU A 20 -8.69 2.06 -13.58
C GLU A 20 -7.39 2.87 -13.75
N ILE A 21 -6.44 2.71 -12.83
CA ILE A 21 -5.08 3.28 -12.92
C ILE A 21 -5.13 4.83 -13.08
N PHE A 22 -5.95 5.49 -12.27
CA PHE A 22 -6.06 6.96 -12.26
C PHE A 22 -4.76 7.71 -11.89
N GLY A 23 -3.78 7.02 -11.28
CA GLY A 23 -2.51 7.64 -10.88
C GLY A 23 -2.46 8.29 -9.50
N PHE A 24 -3.61 8.56 -8.85
CA PHE A 24 -3.63 9.21 -7.53
C PHE A 24 -2.86 8.45 -6.43
N CYS A 25 -2.92 7.12 -6.44
CA CYS A 25 -2.20 6.30 -5.47
C CYS A 25 -0.66 6.39 -5.60
N GLU A 26 -0.15 6.62 -6.81
CA GLU A 26 1.28 6.84 -7.03
C GLU A 26 1.71 8.24 -6.55
N MET A 27 0.88 9.27 -6.77
CA MET A 27 1.20 10.63 -6.31
C MET A 27 1.32 10.71 -4.78
N GLU A 28 0.41 10.05 -4.06
CA GLU A 28 0.42 10.03 -2.59
C GLU A 28 1.52 9.14 -2.02
N ALA A 29 1.80 8.02 -2.68
CA ALA A 29 2.62 6.96 -2.14
C ALA A 29 3.50 6.32 -3.23
N PRO A 30 4.43 7.07 -3.83
CA PRO A 30 5.26 6.59 -4.96
C PRO A 30 6.21 5.45 -4.56
N ALA A 31 6.53 5.35 -3.27
CA ALA A 31 7.32 4.25 -2.72
C ALA A 31 6.53 2.93 -2.64
N THR A 32 5.20 3.00 -2.58
CA THR A 32 4.30 1.85 -2.39
C THR A 32 3.58 1.47 -3.67
N PHE A 33 3.13 2.45 -4.45
CA PHE A 33 2.40 2.27 -5.70
C PHE A 33 3.21 2.87 -6.83
N LYS A 34 3.45 2.06 -7.87
CA LYS A 34 4.20 2.48 -9.04
C LYS A 34 3.56 1.96 -10.30
N ILE A 35 3.19 2.85 -11.20
CA ILE A 35 2.61 2.52 -12.49
C ILE A 35 3.77 2.36 -13.47
N GLY A 36 3.86 1.16 -14.04
CA GLY A 36 4.86 0.88 -15.07
C GLY A 36 4.54 1.60 -16.38
N PRO A 37 5.53 1.76 -17.27
CA PRO A 37 5.30 2.26 -18.63
C PRO A 37 4.35 1.35 -19.44
N ASP A 38 4.23 0.08 -19.02
CA ASP A 38 3.27 -0.90 -19.51
C ASP A 38 1.82 -0.66 -19.03
N GLY A 39 1.57 0.42 -18.30
CA GLY A 39 0.24 0.77 -17.77
C GLY A 39 -0.22 -0.12 -16.62
N LYS A 40 0.64 -0.97 -16.05
CA LYS A 40 0.27 -1.83 -14.93
C LYS A 40 0.69 -1.22 -13.61
N LEU A 41 -0.21 -1.27 -12.64
CA LEU A 41 0.06 -0.87 -11.26
C LEU A 41 0.86 -1.97 -10.55
N ARG A 42 2.07 -1.61 -10.10
CA ARG A 42 2.89 -2.41 -9.20
C ARG A 42 2.71 -1.89 -7.79
N ILE A 43 2.45 -2.80 -6.85
CA ILE A 43 2.24 -2.46 -5.46
C ILE A 43 3.21 -3.22 -4.55
N ARG A 44 3.71 -2.52 -3.53
CA ARG A 44 4.46 -3.13 -2.45
C ARG A 44 3.47 -3.65 -1.41
N ARG A 45 3.34 -4.98 -1.30
CA ARG A 45 2.36 -5.63 -0.41
C ARG A 45 2.66 -5.46 1.08
N MET A 46 3.90 -5.14 1.45
CA MET A 46 4.36 -5.00 2.83
C MET A 46 4.98 -3.63 3.00
N VAL A 47 4.32 -2.79 3.81
CA VAL A 47 4.78 -1.43 4.12
C VAL A 47 5.03 -1.27 5.62
N ASP A 48 5.99 -0.41 5.94
CA ASP A 48 6.32 0.05 7.29
C ASP A 48 5.29 1.11 7.76
N ARG A 49 5.35 1.57 9.02
CA ARG A 49 4.35 2.52 9.58
C ARG A 49 4.21 3.81 8.77
N ASP A 50 5.30 4.34 8.23
CA ASP A 50 5.28 5.56 7.41
C ASP A 50 4.51 5.34 6.08
N GLY A 51 4.80 4.22 5.41
CA GLY A 51 4.10 3.82 4.18
C GLY A 51 2.64 3.40 4.40
N LEU A 52 2.28 3.04 5.64
CA LEU A 52 0.89 2.76 6.01
C LEU A 52 0.03 4.02 5.93
N ASP A 53 0.48 5.13 6.53
CA ASP A 53 -0.29 6.37 6.52
C ASP A 53 -0.52 6.87 5.08
N GLN A 54 0.53 6.83 4.27
CA GLN A 54 0.47 7.12 2.84
C GLN A 54 -0.48 6.19 2.08
N ALA A 55 -0.47 4.88 2.39
CA ALA A 55 -1.38 3.92 1.77
C ALA A 55 -2.85 4.14 2.18
N ILE A 56 -3.11 4.59 3.42
CA ILE A 56 -4.44 4.97 3.89
C ILE A 56 -4.92 6.23 3.17
N SER A 57 -4.07 7.25 3.06
CA SER A 57 -4.37 8.50 2.33
C SER A 57 -4.66 8.21 0.86
N ALA A 58 -3.83 7.40 0.20
CA ALA A 58 -4.09 6.92 -1.16
C ALA A 58 -5.43 6.17 -1.29
N ALA A 59 -5.78 5.34 -0.30
CA ALA A 59 -7.06 4.62 -0.29
C ALA A 59 -8.27 5.56 -0.18
N ARG A 60 -8.15 6.67 0.55
CA ARG A 60 -9.18 7.71 0.68
C ARG A 60 -9.36 8.52 -0.61
N LEU A 61 -8.26 8.80 -1.31
CA LEU A 61 -8.27 9.54 -2.57
C LEU A 61 -8.70 8.68 -3.77
N CYS A 62 -8.72 7.35 -3.63
CA CYS A 62 -9.13 6.45 -4.70
C CYS A 62 -10.65 6.56 -4.96
N PRO A 63 -11.10 7.12 -6.10
CA PRO A 63 -12.53 7.32 -6.37
C PRO A 63 -13.30 6.00 -6.49
N LYS A 64 -12.64 4.92 -6.90
CA LYS A 64 -13.24 3.58 -7.03
C LYS A 64 -13.13 2.75 -5.76
N GLN A 65 -12.45 3.26 -4.72
CA GLN A 65 -12.17 2.55 -3.48
C GLN A 65 -11.60 1.14 -3.71
N ALA A 66 -10.64 1.02 -4.62
CA ALA A 66 -10.01 -0.24 -5.02
C ALA A 66 -8.90 -0.69 -4.05
N ILE A 67 -8.47 0.16 -3.12
CA ILE A 67 -7.32 -0.07 -2.25
C ILE A 67 -7.79 -0.64 -0.91
N ARG A 68 -7.20 -1.75 -0.48
CA ARG A 68 -7.40 -2.37 0.83
C ARG A 68 -6.10 -2.39 1.62
N VAL A 69 -6.18 -1.91 2.85
CA VAL A 69 -5.08 -1.88 3.80
C VAL A 69 -5.48 -2.71 5.02
N LYS A 70 -4.64 -3.69 5.38
CA LYS A 70 -4.82 -4.55 6.56
C LYS A 70 -3.62 -4.40 7.47
N GLY A 71 -3.77 -3.60 8.53
CA GLY A 71 -2.78 -3.50 9.60
C GLY A 71 -2.85 -4.76 10.47
N GLU A 72 -1.81 -5.60 10.42
CA GLU A 72 -1.56 -6.56 11.49
C GLU A 72 -0.80 -5.79 12.57
N GLY A 73 -1.55 -5.30 13.55
CA GLY A 73 -1.14 -4.21 14.45
C GLY A 73 0.21 -4.39 15.15
N ALA A 74 0.96 -3.30 15.19
CA ALA A 74 1.82 -2.94 16.31
C ALA A 74 1.75 -1.42 16.45
N TYR A 75 0.88 -0.96 17.35
CA TYR A 75 0.91 0.40 17.87
C TYR A 75 2.04 0.40 18.90
N ASP A 76 3.17 1.01 18.56
CA ASP A 76 4.24 1.31 19.52
C ASP A 76 4.05 2.79 19.91
N ASP A 77 3.71 2.99 21.18
CA ASP A 77 3.52 4.26 21.87
C ASP A 77 4.75 4.44 22.77
N GLU A 78 5.67 5.33 22.37
CA GLU A 78 6.64 5.98 23.26
C GLU A 78 6.96 7.39 22.74
#